data_AF-A0A8N4IGB1-F1
#
_entry.id   AF-A0A8N4IGB1-F1
#
_cell.length_a   1.000
_cell.length_b   1.000
_cell.length_c   1.000
_cell.angle_alpha   90.00
_cell.angle_beta   90.00
_cell.angle_gamma   90.00
#
_symmetry.space_group_name_H-M   'P 1'
#
loop_
_entity.id
_entity.type
_entity.pdbx_description
1 polymer ?
#
loop_
_entity_poly.entity_id
_entity_poly.type
_entity_poly.pdbx_seq_one_letter_code
_entity_poly.pdbx_strand_id
1 'polypeptide(L)'
;MMSFRSRGGLAGGGGEISSKGMVSKKWTFLLCLGSFCIGLFFTNRMWTMPEANDIIRATGTEDNKMNLVTGDCNPKTINEKQQSKDILGEVSKTHHAIQTLDKTISNLEMELAAARAAQESILNGSPLSENVVAAESTGRRKCFMVVGINTAFSSRKRRDSVRATWMPQGEKRKKLEEEKGIIIRFVIGHRRIQITCTDIGCSGYPFINLFPQENKQVRMFRWLLTSHFFSSSVGGGGVGDLSTLILCSGYPSINLFPYVHPQTHTELCKHVYKERKLKEKERQRSNRYLYATSRGILDKAIEAEHRKHGDFMRLDHVEGYLELAAKTKTYFATAVATWDADFYVKVDDDVHVNIATLGTTLGRHRSKHHLYIGCMKSGPVLAQKGVRYHEPEYWKFGEAGNKYFRHATGQLYAISKDLATYISINQHVLHKYANEDVSLGAWFIGLDVEHIDDRRLCCGTPPDCEWKAQAGNTCVASFDWSCSGICKSAERIRDVHRRCGEGENALWGANF
;
A
#
# COMPACT_ATOMS: atom_id res chain seq x y z
N MET A 1 -60.19 -18.87 -70.10
CA MET A 1 -59.97 -19.53 -71.40
C MET A 1 -58.48 -19.77 -71.58
N MET A 2 -58.15 -20.95 -72.12
CA MET A 2 -56.84 -21.53 -72.52
C MET A 2 -55.76 -20.50 -72.93
N SER A 3 -54.45 -20.73 -72.86
CA SER A 3 -53.69 -21.94 -73.23
C SER A 3 -52.20 -21.79 -72.88
N PHE A 4 -51.56 -22.92 -72.59
CA PHE A 4 -50.13 -23.20 -72.74
C PHE A 4 -49.60 -22.86 -74.15
N ARG A 5 -48.32 -22.46 -74.31
CA ARG A 5 -47.20 -23.35 -74.73
C ARG A 5 -45.87 -22.62 -74.93
N SER A 6 -44.82 -23.40 -74.76
CA SER A 6 -43.37 -23.16 -74.79
C SER A 6 -42.76 -23.38 -76.19
N ARG A 7 -41.65 -22.68 -76.53
CA ARG A 7 -40.33 -23.20 -77.00
C ARG A 7 -39.60 -22.33 -78.04
N GLY A 8 -38.27 -22.19 -77.82
CA GLY A 8 -37.20 -22.02 -78.83
C GLY A 8 -36.92 -20.58 -79.28
N GLY A 9 -35.69 -20.11 -79.48
CA GLY A 9 -34.36 -20.69 -79.43
C GLY A 9 -33.31 -19.64 -79.87
N LEU A 10 -32.06 -19.86 -79.42
CA LEU A 10 -30.74 -19.42 -79.91
C LEU A 10 -30.42 -17.97 -80.37
N ALA A 11 -29.31 -17.50 -79.77
CA ALA A 11 -28.13 -16.83 -80.36
C ALA A 11 -28.00 -15.29 -80.32
N GLY A 12 -26.97 -14.85 -79.59
CA GLY A 12 -26.00 -13.85 -80.06
C GLY A 12 -26.15 -12.42 -79.51
N GLY A 13 -25.11 -11.93 -78.82
CA GLY A 13 -24.87 -10.50 -78.64
C GLY A 13 -24.39 -10.12 -77.24
N GLY A 14 -23.10 -9.80 -77.12
CA GLY A 14 -22.47 -9.39 -75.86
C GLY A 14 -22.90 -8.02 -75.35
N GLY A 15 -22.58 -7.79 -74.07
CA GLY A 15 -22.72 -6.49 -73.42
C GLY A 15 -22.56 -6.61 -71.90
N GLU A 16 -21.37 -6.27 -71.40
CA GLU A 16 -21.11 -6.04 -69.98
C GLU A 16 -22.06 -4.96 -69.44
N ILE A 17 -22.76 -5.23 -68.33
CA ILE A 17 -23.33 -4.17 -67.48
C ILE A 17 -22.97 -4.45 -66.03
N SER A 18 -22.05 -3.63 -65.52
CA SER A 18 -21.70 -3.46 -64.13
C SER A 18 -22.91 -2.92 -63.35
N SER A 19 -23.51 -3.73 -62.47
CA SER A 19 -24.54 -3.29 -61.54
C SER A 19 -23.92 -2.50 -60.39
N LYS A 20 -23.74 -1.19 -60.58
CA LYS A 20 -23.56 -0.24 -59.46
C LYS A 20 -24.91 0.00 -58.79
N GLY A 21 -25.17 -0.70 -57.69
CA GLY A 21 -26.32 -0.42 -56.81
C GLY A 21 -26.16 0.94 -56.13
N MET A 22 -26.91 1.94 -56.61
CA MET A 22 -26.95 3.28 -56.02
C MET A 22 -27.89 3.25 -54.81
N VAL A 23 -27.32 3.19 -53.60
CA VAL A 23 -28.07 3.37 -52.35
C VAL A 23 -28.53 4.82 -52.28
N SER A 24 -29.85 5.03 -52.28
CA SER A 24 -30.45 6.36 -52.11
C SER A 24 -29.95 7.03 -50.83
N LYS A 25 -29.63 8.34 -50.87
CA LYS A 25 -29.14 9.11 -49.71
C LYS A 25 -30.06 8.99 -48.48
N LYS A 26 -31.36 8.70 -48.68
CA LYS A 26 -32.32 8.43 -47.61
C LYS A 26 -32.06 7.09 -46.89
N TRP A 27 -31.60 6.07 -47.60
CA TRP A 27 -31.25 4.76 -47.05
C TRP A 27 -29.91 4.79 -46.32
N THR A 28 -28.95 5.61 -46.77
CA THR A 28 -27.70 5.83 -46.04
C THR A 28 -27.95 6.44 -44.66
N PHE A 29 -28.83 7.44 -44.57
CA PHE A 29 -29.21 8.04 -43.28
C PHE A 29 -29.89 7.03 -42.33
N LEU A 30 -30.78 6.19 -42.85
CA LEU A 30 -31.44 5.15 -42.06
C LEU A 30 -30.46 4.06 -41.59
N LEU A 31 -29.51 3.65 -42.43
CA LEU A 31 -28.48 2.68 -42.06
C LEU A 31 -27.49 3.25 -41.04
N CYS A 32 -27.14 4.54 -41.14
CA CYS A 32 -26.29 5.23 -40.16
C CYS A 32 -27.00 5.45 -38.82
N LEU A 33 -28.29 5.79 -38.83
CA LEU A 33 -29.06 5.93 -37.59
C LEU A 33 -29.28 4.56 -36.94
N GLY A 34 -29.54 3.53 -37.74
CA GLY A 34 -29.64 2.14 -37.29
C GLY A 34 -28.34 1.62 -36.66
N SER A 35 -27.18 1.85 -37.27
CA SER A 35 -25.89 1.45 -36.71
C SER A 35 -25.51 2.25 -35.46
N PHE A 36 -25.88 3.52 -35.39
CA PHE A 36 -25.70 4.34 -34.18
C PHE A 36 -26.59 3.87 -33.03
N CYS A 37 -27.86 3.53 -33.30
CA CYS A 37 -28.78 2.99 -32.28
C CYS A 37 -28.39 1.58 -31.83
N ILE A 38 -27.94 0.71 -32.74
CA ILE A 38 -27.39 -0.62 -32.40
C ILE A 38 -26.09 -0.46 -31.59
N GLY A 39 -25.22 0.48 -31.93
CA GLY A 39 -24.03 0.83 -31.16
C GLY A 39 -24.33 1.35 -29.75
N LEU A 40 -25.42 2.10 -29.57
CA LEU A 40 -25.92 2.52 -28.25
C LEU A 40 -26.51 1.37 -27.44
N PHE A 41 -27.14 0.38 -28.09
CA PHE A 41 -27.60 -0.84 -27.43
C PHE A 41 -26.45 -1.78 -27.02
N PHE A 42 -25.38 -1.86 -27.81
CA PHE A 42 -24.20 -2.68 -27.48
C PHE A 42 -23.27 -2.04 -26.44
N THR A 43 -23.14 -0.70 -26.43
CA THR A 43 -22.33 0.01 -25.42
C THR A 43 -23.03 0.08 -24.06
N ASN A 44 -24.37 0.15 -24.02
CA ASN A 44 -25.14 0.14 -22.77
C ASN A 44 -25.41 -1.26 -22.20
N ARG A 45 -25.03 -2.35 -22.89
CA ARG A 45 -25.18 -3.74 -22.40
C ARG A 45 -23.84 -4.42 -22.03
N MET A 46 -22.73 -3.71 -22.09
CA MET A 46 -21.40 -4.23 -21.73
C MET A 46 -21.01 -4.08 -20.25
N TRP A 47 -21.96 -3.72 -19.37
CA TRP A 47 -21.72 -3.77 -17.92
C TRP A 47 -22.91 -4.33 -17.13
N THR A 48 -23.37 -5.51 -17.52
CA THR A 48 -24.12 -6.40 -16.62
C THR A 48 -23.38 -7.74 -16.59
N MET A 49 -22.69 -8.00 -15.47
CA MET A 49 -22.07 -9.29 -15.15
C MET A 49 -23.13 -10.41 -15.23
N PRO A 50 -22.92 -11.48 -16.02
CA PRO A 50 -23.66 -12.70 -15.82
C PRO A 50 -23.05 -13.47 -14.64
N GLU A 51 -23.94 -13.81 -13.72
CA GLU A 51 -23.77 -14.74 -12.61
C GLU A 51 -23.50 -16.14 -13.15
N ALA A 52 -22.38 -16.75 -12.78
CA ALA A 52 -22.06 -18.13 -13.16
C ALA A 52 -22.53 -19.08 -12.06
N ASN A 53 -23.75 -19.59 -12.21
CA ASN A 53 -24.11 -20.91 -11.72
C ASN A 53 -23.99 -21.86 -12.92
N ASP A 54 -23.15 -22.88 -12.83
CA ASP A 54 -23.57 -24.20 -13.23
C ASP A 54 -22.71 -25.32 -12.65
N ILE A 55 -23.45 -26.29 -12.15
CA ILE A 55 -23.08 -27.59 -11.65
C ILE A 55 -22.87 -28.50 -12.87
N ILE A 56 -21.74 -29.21 -12.97
CA ILE A 56 -21.71 -30.48 -13.70
C ILE A 56 -21.14 -31.57 -12.80
N ARG A 57 -22.02 -32.56 -12.59
CA ARG A 57 -21.87 -33.81 -11.88
C ARG A 57 -21.06 -34.80 -12.73
N ALA A 58 -20.27 -35.59 -12.02
CA ALA A 58 -19.46 -36.70 -12.51
C ALA A 58 -20.21 -37.71 -13.41
N THR A 59 -19.49 -38.26 -14.38
CA THR A 59 -19.60 -39.65 -14.84
C THR A 59 -18.18 -40.19 -15.07
N GLY A 60 -17.84 -41.30 -14.39
CA GLY A 60 -16.69 -42.16 -14.72
C GLY A 60 -16.91 -42.88 -16.07
N THR A 61 -15.95 -43.59 -16.65
CA THR A 61 -15.01 -44.52 -16.02
C THR A 61 -13.86 -44.84 -17.00
N GLU A 62 -12.65 -44.93 -16.44
CA GLU A 62 -11.43 -45.71 -16.76
C GLU A 62 -11.00 -46.02 -18.21
N ASP A 63 -9.74 -45.67 -18.56
CA ASP A 63 -8.62 -46.63 -18.55
C ASP A 63 -7.30 -45.95 -19.01
N ASN A 64 -6.29 -45.91 -18.11
CA ASN A 64 -4.92 -46.36 -18.42
C ASN A 64 -3.98 -46.17 -17.22
N LYS A 65 -3.70 -47.31 -16.59
CA LYS A 65 -2.77 -47.55 -15.48
C LYS A 65 -1.36 -47.78 -16.04
N MET A 66 -0.37 -47.02 -15.58
CA MET A 66 1.01 -47.53 -15.50
C MET A 66 1.66 -47.16 -14.17
N ASN A 67 2.15 -48.21 -13.52
CA ASN A 67 2.65 -48.23 -12.16
C ASN A 67 4.04 -47.61 -12.04
N LEU A 68 4.26 -47.03 -10.86
CA LEU A 68 5.56 -46.72 -10.27
C LEU A 68 6.39 -48.01 -10.13
N VAL A 69 7.58 -48.05 -10.73
CA VAL A 69 8.64 -49.01 -10.36
C VAL A 69 9.96 -48.26 -10.29
N THR A 70 10.59 -48.43 -9.13
CA THR A 70 11.93 -47.99 -8.71
C THR A 70 13.02 -48.48 -9.66
N GLY A 71 13.80 -47.54 -10.20
CA GLY A 71 15.02 -47.83 -10.95
C GLY A 71 16.21 -47.94 -10.01
N ASP A 72 16.62 -49.18 -9.76
CA ASP A 72 17.83 -49.61 -9.09
C ASP A 72 19.05 -49.36 -10.00
N CYS A 73 20.10 -48.73 -9.50
CA CYS A 73 21.35 -48.53 -10.24
C CYS A 73 22.51 -49.14 -9.45
N ASN A 74 22.88 -50.38 -9.78
CA ASN A 74 24.09 -51.03 -9.31
C ASN A 74 25.19 -50.96 -10.40
N PRO A 75 26.47 -50.73 -10.06
CA PRO A 75 27.49 -50.30 -11.01
C PRO A 75 28.20 -51.48 -11.68
N LYS A 76 28.57 -51.32 -12.95
CA LYS A 76 29.64 -52.12 -13.58
C LYS A 76 30.80 -51.23 -14.00
N THR A 77 31.94 -51.68 -13.52
CA THR A 77 33.29 -51.13 -13.50
C THR A 77 33.89 -50.93 -14.89
N ILE A 78 34.46 -49.76 -15.16
CA ILE A 78 35.69 -49.63 -15.96
C ILE A 78 36.63 -48.68 -15.22
N ASN A 79 37.86 -49.15 -15.06
CA ASN A 79 38.99 -48.53 -14.39
C ASN A 79 39.24 -47.09 -14.81
N GLU A 80 39.43 -46.19 -13.84
CA GLU A 80 40.54 -45.24 -13.88
C GLU A 80 40.87 -44.78 -12.45
N LYS A 81 42.03 -45.24 -11.98
CA LYS A 81 42.69 -44.76 -10.76
C LYS A 81 43.28 -43.38 -11.07
N GLN A 82 42.61 -42.31 -10.65
CA GLN A 82 43.23 -41.14 -10.02
C GLN A 82 42.08 -40.22 -9.58
N GLN A 83 42.17 -39.56 -8.41
CA GLN A 83 41.30 -38.47 -7.95
C GLN A 83 40.17 -38.82 -6.96
N SER A 84 40.51 -39.48 -5.84
CA SER A 84 39.62 -39.60 -4.67
C SER A 84 40.09 -38.80 -3.44
N LYS A 85 41.03 -37.86 -3.59
CA LYS A 85 41.55 -37.05 -2.47
C LYS A 85 40.92 -35.65 -2.34
N ASP A 86 40.27 -35.13 -3.38
CA ASP A 86 39.73 -33.75 -3.34
C ASP A 86 38.27 -33.64 -2.87
N ILE A 87 37.45 -34.68 -3.03
CA ILE A 87 36.01 -34.59 -2.72
C ILE A 87 35.73 -34.64 -1.20
N LEU A 88 36.53 -35.37 -0.43
CA LEU A 88 36.38 -35.44 1.04
C LEU A 88 36.80 -34.12 1.72
N GLY A 89 37.76 -33.41 1.12
CA GLY A 89 38.21 -32.10 1.59
C GLY A 89 37.19 -30.99 1.33
N GLU A 90 36.44 -31.07 0.24
CA GLU A 90 35.36 -30.11 -0.08
C GLU A 90 34.14 -30.27 0.83
N VAL A 91 33.69 -31.49 1.10
CA VAL A 91 32.55 -31.76 1.99
C VAL A 91 32.84 -31.38 3.45
N SER A 92 34.09 -31.56 3.90
CA SER A 92 34.54 -31.12 5.22
C SER A 92 34.59 -29.60 5.35
N LYS A 93 34.92 -28.87 4.27
CA LYS A 93 34.92 -27.40 4.24
C LYS A 93 33.49 -26.84 4.28
N THR A 94 32.52 -27.52 3.67
CA THR A 94 31.10 -27.11 3.71
C THR A 94 30.50 -27.28 5.10
N HIS A 95 30.74 -28.42 5.77
CA HIS A 95 30.25 -28.65 7.13
C HIS A 95 30.86 -27.65 8.14
N HIS A 96 32.12 -27.28 7.96
CA HIS A 96 32.77 -26.30 8.81
C HIS A 96 32.22 -24.88 8.63
N ALA A 97 31.88 -24.51 7.39
CA ALA A 97 31.22 -23.24 7.10
C ALA A 97 29.82 -23.17 7.72
N ILE A 98 29.05 -24.26 7.65
CA ILE A 98 27.71 -24.35 8.25
C ILE A 98 27.78 -24.24 9.77
N GLN A 99 28.69 -24.97 10.42
CA GLN A 99 28.89 -24.87 11.87
C GLN A 99 29.35 -23.48 12.32
N THR A 100 30.15 -22.79 11.50
CA THR A 100 30.58 -21.41 11.78
C THR A 100 29.42 -20.43 11.68
N LEU A 101 28.50 -20.65 10.73
CA LEU A 101 27.31 -19.84 10.55
C LEU A 101 26.31 -20.03 11.70
N ASP A 102 26.06 -21.28 12.11
CA ASP A 102 25.20 -21.58 13.27
C ASP A 102 25.75 -20.95 14.55
N LYS A 103 27.07 -20.98 14.74
CA LYS A 103 27.72 -20.32 15.89
C LYS A 103 27.59 -18.80 15.84
N THR A 104 27.58 -18.19 14.65
CA THR A 104 27.36 -16.74 14.52
C THR A 104 25.90 -16.37 14.73
N ILE A 105 24.95 -17.19 14.28
CA ILE A 105 23.53 -16.99 14.54
C ILE A 105 23.26 -17.05 16.05
N SER A 106 23.75 -18.08 16.76
CA SER A 106 23.56 -18.18 18.21
C SER A 106 24.24 -17.05 18.99
N ASN A 107 25.42 -16.59 18.56
CA ASN A 107 26.07 -15.42 19.17
C ASN A 107 25.25 -14.14 18.95
N LEU A 108 24.72 -13.93 17.74
CA LEU A 108 23.89 -12.76 17.44
C LEU A 108 22.56 -12.80 18.19
N GLU A 109 21.96 -13.98 18.37
CA GLU A 109 20.77 -14.16 19.21
C GLU A 109 21.05 -13.85 20.68
N MET A 110 22.22 -14.26 21.20
CA MET A 110 22.66 -13.95 22.56
C MET A 110 22.93 -12.45 22.75
N GLU A 111 23.56 -11.79 21.76
CA GLU A 111 23.75 -10.34 21.77
C GLU A 111 22.43 -9.58 21.65
N LEU A 112 21.49 -10.05 20.84
CA LEU A 112 20.15 -9.47 20.73
C LEU A 112 19.37 -9.60 22.04
N ALA A 113 19.47 -10.74 22.73
CA ALA A 113 18.87 -10.97 24.03
C ALA A 113 19.51 -10.07 25.11
N ALA A 114 20.85 -9.95 25.13
CA ALA A 114 21.58 -9.07 26.04
C ALA A 114 21.25 -7.58 25.80
N ALA A 115 21.12 -7.15 24.54
CA ALA A 115 20.75 -5.79 24.18
C ALA A 115 19.30 -5.44 24.60
N ARG A 116 18.38 -6.41 24.52
CA ARG A 116 17.00 -6.27 25.03
C ARG A 116 16.96 -6.17 26.55
N ALA A 117 17.72 -7.03 27.24
CA ALA A 117 17.83 -6.98 28.70
C ALA A 117 18.45 -5.66 29.21
N ALA A 118 19.41 -5.10 28.46
CA ALA A 118 20.00 -3.79 28.76
C ALA A 118 19.01 -2.62 28.51
N GLN A 119 18.08 -2.74 27.56
CA GLN A 119 17.00 -1.76 27.38
C GLN A 119 15.96 -1.82 28.51
N GLU A 120 15.66 -3.01 29.02
CA GLU A 120 14.75 -3.20 30.16
C GLU A 120 15.33 -2.68 31.47
N SER A 121 16.64 -2.79 31.69
CA SER A 121 17.29 -2.27 32.90
C SER A 121 17.40 -0.73 32.92
N ILE A 122 17.55 -0.08 31.77
CA ILE A 122 17.51 1.39 31.64
C ILE A 122 16.09 1.93 31.90
N LEU A 123 15.04 1.14 31.67
CA LEU A 123 13.66 1.52 31.94
C LEU A 123 13.31 1.50 33.44
N ASN A 124 14.04 0.72 34.25
CA ASN A 124 13.70 0.45 35.66
C ASN A 124 14.71 0.99 36.68
N GLY A 125 15.71 1.77 36.27
CA GLY A 125 16.81 2.21 37.14
C GLY A 125 17.06 3.72 37.16
N SER A 126 16.23 4.49 37.88
CA SER A 126 16.65 5.77 38.49
C SER A 126 15.56 6.31 39.44
N PRO A 127 15.85 6.55 40.73
CA PRO A 127 14.90 7.12 41.69
C PRO A 127 15.08 8.65 41.87
N LEU A 128 13.96 9.30 42.19
CA LEU A 128 13.78 10.63 42.84
C LEU A 128 13.70 11.89 41.94
N SER A 129 12.47 12.38 41.71
CA SER A 129 11.87 13.35 42.66
C SER A 129 10.34 13.37 42.48
N GLU A 130 9.62 13.12 43.58
CA GLU A 130 8.16 13.14 43.67
C GLU A 130 7.63 14.56 43.50
N ASN A 131 6.71 14.73 42.55
CA ASN A 131 5.33 15.20 42.79
C ASN A 131 4.70 15.63 41.46
N VAL A 132 3.90 14.75 40.85
CA VAL A 132 2.54 15.00 40.32
C VAL A 132 2.07 13.70 39.64
N VAL A 133 1.25 12.96 40.39
CA VAL A 133 0.15 12.07 39.96
C VAL A 133 0.48 10.96 38.94
N ALA A 134 0.63 9.75 39.49
CA ALA A 134 0.33 8.43 38.92
C ALA A 134 -0.02 8.39 37.41
N ALA A 135 1.00 8.25 36.57
CA ALA A 135 0.87 7.55 35.29
C ALA A 135 1.56 6.20 35.45
N GLU A 136 0.93 5.33 36.26
CA GLU A 136 1.11 3.89 36.10
C GLU A 136 0.91 3.53 34.62
N SER A 137 1.52 2.42 34.21
CA SER A 137 1.29 1.71 32.96
C SER A 137 -0.21 1.47 32.72
N THR A 138 -0.93 2.47 32.23
CA THR A 138 -2.26 2.29 31.67
C THR A 138 -2.03 1.53 30.36
N GLY A 139 -2.12 0.20 30.44
CA GLY A 139 -2.26 -0.62 29.24
C GLY A 139 -3.31 0.05 28.37
N ARG A 140 -2.95 0.37 27.11
CA ARG A 140 -3.85 1.07 26.19
C ARG A 140 -5.19 0.37 26.23
N ARG A 141 -6.26 1.13 26.54
CA ARG A 141 -7.59 0.55 26.68
C ARG A 141 -7.92 -0.22 25.40
N LYS A 142 -8.20 -1.52 25.54
CA LYS A 142 -8.56 -2.36 24.43
C LYS A 142 -9.87 -1.88 23.81
N CYS A 143 -9.84 -1.57 22.52
CA CYS A 143 -10.98 -1.15 21.73
C CYS A 143 -11.44 -2.29 20.82
N PHE A 144 -12.68 -2.24 20.38
CA PHE A 144 -13.22 -3.20 19.43
C PHE A 144 -12.76 -2.87 18.00
N MET A 145 -12.96 -1.63 17.55
CA MET A 145 -12.46 -1.20 16.25
C MET A 145 -12.10 0.28 16.18
N VAL A 146 -11.16 0.62 15.29
CA VAL A 146 -10.81 2.00 14.93
C VAL A 146 -11.18 2.24 13.47
N VAL A 147 -12.05 3.20 13.22
CA VAL A 147 -12.52 3.61 11.89
C VAL A 147 -11.85 4.92 11.49
N GLY A 148 -10.99 4.85 10.48
CA GLY A 148 -10.36 5.99 9.84
C GLY A 148 -11.10 6.41 8.58
N ILE A 149 -11.71 7.59 8.62
CA ILE A 149 -12.40 8.19 7.47
C ILE A 149 -11.39 9.03 6.70
N ASN A 150 -10.90 8.51 5.58
CA ASN A 150 -9.96 9.21 4.71
C ASN A 150 -10.61 10.47 4.11
N THR A 151 -10.00 11.63 4.33
CA THR A 151 -10.54 12.92 3.87
C THR A 151 -9.44 13.90 3.47
N ALA A 152 -9.76 14.91 2.67
CA ALA A 152 -8.82 15.94 2.23
C ALA A 152 -9.19 17.33 2.78
N PHE A 153 -8.27 18.29 2.66
CA PHE A 153 -8.51 19.69 3.05
C PHE A 153 -9.76 20.30 2.37
N SER A 154 -10.01 19.95 1.10
CA SER A 154 -11.15 20.43 0.30
C SER A 154 -12.49 19.79 0.69
N SER A 155 -12.49 18.68 1.42
CA SER A 155 -13.67 17.87 1.71
C SER A 155 -14.53 18.37 2.88
N ARG A 156 -14.47 19.66 3.23
CA ARG A 156 -15.18 20.20 4.41
C ARG A 156 -16.66 19.87 4.40
N LYS A 157 -17.36 20.12 3.28
CA LYS A 157 -18.79 19.84 3.14
C LYS A 157 -19.11 18.36 3.30
N ARG A 158 -18.24 17.47 2.81
CA ARG A 158 -18.40 16.01 2.96
C ARG A 158 -18.28 15.58 4.42
N ARG A 159 -17.26 16.07 5.15
CA ARG A 159 -17.13 15.80 6.58
C ARG A 159 -18.36 16.27 7.36
N ASP A 160 -18.84 17.47 7.09
CA ASP A 160 -20.05 17.99 7.73
C ASP A 160 -21.29 17.14 7.40
N SER A 161 -21.37 16.59 6.19
CA SER A 161 -22.45 15.66 5.80
C SER A 161 -22.36 14.29 6.49
N VAL A 162 -21.15 13.75 6.70
CA VAL A 162 -20.90 12.51 7.45
C VAL A 162 -21.27 12.70 8.94
N ARG A 163 -20.86 13.81 9.56
CA ARG A 163 -21.24 14.18 10.93
C ARG A 163 -22.75 14.36 11.12
N ALA A 164 -23.43 14.83 10.08
CA ALA A 164 -24.88 15.04 10.08
C ALA A 164 -25.68 13.75 9.78
N THR A 165 -24.99 12.63 9.54
CA THR A 165 -25.63 11.35 9.19
C THR A 165 -25.11 10.25 10.11
N TRP A 166 -24.23 9.37 9.60
CA TRP A 166 -23.90 8.12 10.26
C TRP A 166 -22.82 8.23 11.35
N MET A 167 -22.09 9.34 11.44
CA MET A 167 -21.03 9.53 12.43
C MET A 167 -21.55 10.26 13.68
N PRO A 168 -21.62 9.59 14.86
CA PRO A 168 -22.00 10.26 16.09
C PRO A 168 -21.08 11.43 16.46
N GLN A 169 -21.64 12.45 17.11
CA GLN A 169 -20.96 13.69 17.49
C GLN A 169 -21.08 13.97 19.00
N GLY A 170 -20.17 14.78 19.53
CA GLY A 170 -20.20 15.22 20.93
C GLY A 170 -20.25 14.06 21.92
N GLU A 171 -21.17 14.14 22.88
CA GLU A 171 -21.34 13.11 23.91
C GLU A 171 -21.72 11.74 23.35
N LYS A 172 -22.49 11.67 22.25
CA LYS A 172 -22.79 10.38 21.59
C LYS A 172 -21.51 9.71 21.06
N ARG A 173 -20.52 10.49 20.59
CA ARG A 173 -19.25 9.93 20.13
C ARG A 173 -18.40 9.43 21.30
N LYS A 174 -18.32 10.19 22.38
CA LYS A 174 -17.61 9.76 23.60
C LYS A 174 -18.22 8.50 24.19
N LYS A 175 -19.55 8.46 24.29
CA LYS A 175 -20.30 7.27 24.72
C LYS A 175 -20.01 6.05 23.83
N LEU A 176 -19.90 6.24 22.51
CA LEU A 176 -19.54 5.18 21.59
C LEU A 176 -18.11 4.64 21.85
N GLU A 177 -17.16 5.52 22.09
CA GLU A 177 -15.76 5.17 22.41
C GLU A 177 -15.66 4.44 23.77
N GLU A 178 -16.41 4.91 24.77
CA GLU A 178 -16.37 4.38 26.13
C GLU A 178 -17.18 3.10 26.31
N GLU A 179 -18.38 2.99 25.75
CA GLU A 179 -19.26 1.84 26.00
C GLU A 179 -19.08 0.73 24.96
N LYS A 180 -18.82 1.09 23.70
CA LYS A 180 -18.71 0.11 22.60
C LYS A 180 -17.27 -0.12 22.16
N GLY A 181 -16.31 0.69 22.62
CA GLY A 181 -14.92 0.59 22.18
C GLY A 181 -14.74 0.87 20.68
N ILE A 182 -15.61 1.69 20.09
CA ILE A 182 -15.55 2.05 18.66
C ILE A 182 -15.04 3.48 18.55
N ILE A 183 -13.89 3.65 17.91
CA ILE A 183 -13.27 4.96 17.66
C ILE A 183 -13.48 5.33 16.21
N ILE A 184 -13.98 6.54 15.96
CA ILE A 184 -14.18 7.04 14.58
C ILE A 184 -13.46 8.38 14.46
N ARG A 185 -12.54 8.50 13.49
CA ARG A 185 -11.75 9.72 13.25
C ARG A 185 -11.64 10.03 11.76
N PHE A 186 -11.73 11.31 11.42
CA PHE A 186 -11.31 11.81 10.10
C PHE A 186 -9.79 11.81 10.01
N VAL A 187 -9.26 11.10 9.01
CA VAL A 187 -7.83 10.91 8.80
C VAL A 187 -7.34 11.94 7.78
N ILE A 188 -6.47 12.83 8.23
CA ILE A 188 -5.94 13.92 7.41
C ILE A 188 -4.45 14.12 7.70
N GLY A 189 -3.67 14.25 6.64
CA GLY A 189 -2.28 14.65 6.71
C GLY A 189 -2.11 16.16 6.89
N HIS A 190 -0.92 16.64 6.60
CA HIS A 190 -0.57 18.05 6.49
C HIS A 190 -0.31 18.41 5.03
N ARG A 191 -0.36 19.70 4.71
CA ARG A 191 -0.08 20.15 3.34
C ARG A 191 1.40 20.01 3.01
N ARG A 192 1.72 19.89 1.72
CA ARG A 192 3.08 20.11 1.22
C ARG A 192 3.39 21.59 1.35
N ILE A 193 4.35 21.93 2.20
CA ILE A 193 4.93 23.26 2.21
C ILE A 193 5.88 23.32 1.01
N GLN A 194 5.49 24.04 -0.03
CA GLN A 194 6.42 24.41 -1.09
C GLN A 194 7.13 25.68 -0.61
N ILE A 195 8.27 25.51 0.06
CA ILE A 195 9.18 26.64 0.25
C ILE A 195 9.80 26.89 -1.12
N THR A 196 9.23 27.82 -1.87
CA THR A 196 10.03 28.49 -2.91
C THR A 196 11.06 29.32 -2.15
N CYS A 197 12.35 29.22 -2.54
CA CYS A 197 13.43 30.04 -1.98
C CYS A 197 13.20 31.56 -2.12
N THR A 198 12.06 32.01 -2.63
CA THR A 198 11.64 33.41 -2.75
C THR A 198 10.99 33.97 -1.49
N ASP A 199 10.46 33.13 -0.58
CA ASP A 199 9.64 33.58 0.56
C ASP A 199 10.44 33.71 1.87
N ILE A 200 11.70 33.30 1.85
CA ILE A 200 12.70 33.75 2.82
C ILE A 200 13.36 34.93 2.14
N GLY A 201 13.13 36.14 2.66
CA GLY A 201 13.93 37.31 2.32
C GLY A 201 15.40 37.04 2.66
N CYS A 202 16.12 36.37 1.79
CA CYS A 202 17.58 36.29 1.79
C CYS A 202 18.14 37.60 1.23
N SER A 203 17.73 38.74 1.80
CA SER A 203 18.47 39.99 1.69
C SER A 203 19.13 40.23 3.05
N GLY A 204 20.41 39.86 3.17
CA GLY A 204 21.21 40.29 4.32
C GLY A 204 21.96 39.22 5.11
N TYR A 205 22.15 38.01 4.60
CA TYR A 205 23.22 37.13 5.09
C TYR A 205 24.26 37.00 3.98
N PRO A 206 25.57 37.19 4.27
CA PRO A 206 26.59 37.03 3.26
C PRO A 206 26.47 35.61 2.71
N PHE A 207 26.43 35.50 1.38
CA PHE A 207 26.55 34.25 0.65
C PHE A 207 27.73 33.46 1.22
N ILE A 208 27.46 32.51 2.12
CA ILE A 208 28.37 31.41 2.34
C ILE A 208 28.18 30.54 1.11
N ASN A 209 29.13 30.64 0.20
CA ASN A 209 29.28 29.71 -0.92
C ASN A 209 29.20 28.27 -0.38
N LEU A 210 28.07 27.61 -0.61
CA LEU A 210 27.91 26.15 -0.47
C LEU A 210 28.40 25.41 -1.72
N PHE A 211 29.36 26.00 -2.43
CA PHE A 211 30.37 25.23 -3.15
C PHE A 211 31.66 25.44 -2.36
N PRO A 212 32.30 24.36 -1.84
CA PRO A 212 33.67 24.50 -1.39
C PRO A 212 34.46 25.00 -2.60
N GLN A 213 34.99 26.23 -2.51
CA GLN A 213 36.14 26.58 -3.32
C GLN A 213 37.18 25.48 -3.09
N GLU A 214 37.60 24.83 -4.17
CA GLU A 214 38.71 23.90 -4.14
C GLU A 214 39.92 24.62 -3.53
N ASN A 215 40.27 24.25 -2.30
CA ASN A 215 41.52 24.68 -1.68
C ASN A 215 42.67 24.31 -2.60
N LYS A 216 43.65 25.22 -2.78
CA LYS A 216 44.83 25.01 -3.64
C LYS A 216 45.60 23.71 -3.37
N GLN A 217 45.46 23.11 -2.18
CA GLN A 217 46.00 21.79 -1.87
C GLN A 217 45.31 20.63 -2.61
N VAL A 218 44.00 20.71 -2.86
CA VAL A 218 43.23 19.68 -3.59
C VAL A 218 43.56 19.71 -5.10
N ARG A 219 43.86 20.90 -5.63
CA ARG A 219 44.32 21.08 -7.02
C ARG A 219 45.69 20.45 -7.28
N MET A 220 46.58 20.45 -6.29
CA MET A 220 47.89 19.79 -6.38
C MET A 220 47.74 18.26 -6.43
N PHE A 221 46.82 17.70 -5.62
CA PHE A 221 46.54 16.27 -5.59
C PHE A 221 45.84 15.75 -6.85
N ARG A 222 44.97 16.56 -7.47
CA ARG A 222 44.30 16.19 -8.73
C ARG A 222 45.25 16.21 -9.93
N TRP A 223 46.27 17.09 -9.92
CA TRP A 223 47.29 17.13 -10.97
C TRP A 223 48.24 15.92 -10.92
N LEU A 224 48.61 15.47 -9.72
CA LEU A 224 49.47 14.28 -9.51
C LEU A 224 48.79 12.95 -9.91
N LEU A 225 47.46 12.86 -9.79
CA LEU A 225 46.71 11.64 -10.12
C LEU A 225 46.42 11.49 -11.63
N THR A 226 46.44 12.58 -12.40
CA THR A 226 46.23 12.53 -13.87
C THR A 226 47.52 12.35 -14.68
N SER A 227 48.71 12.48 -14.09
CA SER A 227 49.99 12.44 -14.80
C SER A 227 50.74 11.11 -14.73
N HIS A 228 50.25 10.08 -14.02
CA HIS A 228 50.94 8.79 -13.87
C HIS A 228 50.31 7.59 -14.59
N PHE A 229 49.47 7.82 -15.60
CA PHE A 229 49.07 6.78 -16.55
C PHE A 229 49.68 7.02 -17.93
N PHE A 230 51.00 7.10 -18.03
CA PHE A 230 51.73 6.80 -19.27
C PHE A 230 53.16 6.34 -18.97
N SER A 231 53.49 5.16 -19.50
CA SER A 231 54.84 4.64 -19.78
C SER A 231 55.68 4.05 -18.63
N SER A 232 55.70 2.72 -18.61
CA SER A 232 56.87 1.83 -18.68
C SER A 232 58.24 2.27 -18.14
N SER A 233 58.86 1.31 -17.45
CA SER A 233 60.30 1.04 -17.27
C SER A 233 60.98 1.49 -15.97
N VAL A 234 61.46 0.46 -15.26
CA VAL A 234 62.67 0.39 -14.41
C VAL A 234 62.63 1.11 -13.05
N GLY A 235 62.63 0.27 -11.99
CA GLY A 235 63.52 0.46 -10.84
C GLY A 235 62.93 1.08 -9.56
N GLY A 236 62.63 0.22 -8.59
CA GLY A 236 63.00 0.44 -7.18
C GLY A 236 62.22 1.43 -6.31
N GLY A 237 61.44 0.88 -5.36
CA GLY A 237 61.38 1.37 -3.98
C GLY A 237 60.26 2.37 -3.61
N GLY A 238 59.43 2.00 -2.63
CA GLY A 238 58.66 2.92 -1.80
C GLY A 238 57.14 2.75 -1.88
N VAL A 239 56.54 2.16 -0.85
CA VAL A 239 55.09 2.01 -0.65
C VAL A 239 54.60 3.08 0.33
N GLY A 240 53.45 3.71 0.04
CA GLY A 240 52.68 4.62 0.90
C GLY A 240 52.08 5.75 0.05
N ASP A 241 50.80 6.13 0.08
CA ASP A 241 49.74 5.94 1.05
C ASP A 241 48.40 6.27 0.34
N LEU A 242 47.46 5.32 0.28
CA LEU A 242 46.12 5.52 -0.30
C LEU A 242 45.05 4.78 0.51
N SER A 243 45.18 4.76 1.84
CA SER A 243 44.45 3.81 2.71
C SER A 243 43.33 4.41 3.57
N THR A 244 43.08 5.72 3.56
CA THR A 244 42.26 6.36 4.62
C THR A 244 40.79 6.63 4.26
N LEU A 245 40.23 6.05 3.18
CA LEU A 245 38.83 6.32 2.79
C LEU A 245 37.86 5.13 2.80
N ILE A 246 38.25 3.94 3.27
CA ILE A 246 37.39 2.74 3.22
C ILE A 246 37.26 2.08 4.60
N LEU A 247 36.92 2.81 5.67
CA LEU A 247 36.65 2.16 6.98
C LEU A 247 35.55 2.83 7.84
N CYS A 248 34.50 3.38 7.22
CA CYS A 248 33.31 3.88 7.96
C CYS A 248 31.97 3.42 7.36
N SER A 249 31.96 2.25 6.70
CA SER A 249 30.75 1.51 6.34
C SER A 249 30.80 0.19 7.09
N GLY A 250 29.97 0.01 8.12
CA GLY A 250 30.03 -1.08 9.08
C GLY A 250 29.90 -2.49 8.49
N TYR A 251 30.98 -2.99 7.93
CA TYR A 251 31.25 -4.40 7.68
C TYR A 251 32.31 -4.89 8.67
N PRO A 252 32.27 -6.15 9.12
CA PRO A 252 33.30 -6.69 10.00
C PRO A 252 34.65 -6.71 9.26
N SER A 253 35.62 -5.98 9.79
CA SER A 253 36.97 -5.88 9.22
C SER A 253 37.70 -7.22 9.28
N ILE A 254 38.13 -7.72 8.12
CA ILE A 254 39.21 -8.69 8.02
C ILE A 254 40.50 -7.98 8.45
N ASN A 255 41.23 -8.56 9.39
CA ASN A 255 42.54 -8.09 9.84
C ASN A 255 43.52 -8.03 8.67
N LEU A 256 43.93 -6.82 8.28
CA LEU A 256 45.18 -6.61 7.57
C LEU A 256 45.99 -5.52 8.30
N PHE A 257 47.13 -5.97 8.83
CA PHE A 257 48.25 -5.26 9.44
C PHE A 257 48.17 -4.83 10.93
N PRO A 258 49.22 -5.12 11.72
CA PRO A 258 49.39 -4.61 13.07
C PRO A 258 50.04 -3.21 13.02
N TYR A 259 49.77 -2.39 14.05
CA TYR A 259 50.23 -1.00 14.26
C TYR A 259 49.33 0.14 13.75
N VAL A 260 48.14 0.26 14.37
CA VAL A 260 47.53 1.58 14.64
C VAL A 260 47.08 1.61 16.09
N HIS A 261 47.46 2.65 16.84
CA HIS A 261 47.19 2.77 18.28
C HIS A 261 45.66 2.79 18.56
N PRO A 262 45.10 1.89 19.40
CA PRO A 262 43.65 1.66 19.51
C PRO A 262 42.81 2.86 19.99
N GLN A 263 43.44 3.84 20.65
CA GLN A 263 42.74 4.95 21.28
C GLN A 263 42.28 6.05 20.31
N THR A 264 42.96 6.26 19.17
CA THR A 264 42.64 7.37 18.24
C THR A 264 41.54 7.01 17.23
N HIS A 265 41.46 5.76 16.79
CA HIS A 265 40.45 5.29 15.83
C HIS A 265 39.03 5.29 16.45
N THR A 266 38.94 4.90 17.72
CA THR A 266 37.68 4.83 18.46
C THR A 266 37.09 6.23 18.71
N GLU A 267 37.93 7.21 19.03
CA GLU A 267 37.50 8.58 19.27
C GLU A 267 37.04 9.30 17.98
N LEU A 268 37.72 9.07 16.84
CA LEU A 268 37.31 9.65 15.56
C LEU A 268 35.93 9.13 15.10
N CYS A 269 35.69 7.81 15.22
CA CYS A 269 34.40 7.21 14.91
C CYS A 269 33.27 7.69 15.84
N LYS A 270 33.53 7.83 17.14
CA LYS A 270 32.59 8.43 18.10
C LYS A 270 32.26 9.87 17.73
N HIS A 271 33.25 10.65 17.32
CA HIS A 271 33.06 12.05 16.93
C HIS A 271 32.22 12.18 15.66
N VAL A 272 32.48 11.36 14.63
CA VAL A 272 31.70 11.34 13.37
C VAL A 272 30.27 10.85 13.60
N TYR A 273 30.07 9.83 14.44
CA TYR A 273 28.73 9.34 14.80
C TYR A 273 27.94 10.39 15.60
N LYS A 274 28.60 11.07 16.55
CA LYS A 274 28.00 12.16 17.34
C LYS A 274 27.64 13.35 16.46
N GLU A 275 28.51 13.74 15.52
CA GLU A 275 28.25 14.77 14.52
C GLU A 275 27.07 14.41 13.61
N ARG A 276 26.98 13.16 13.12
CA ARG A 276 25.84 12.67 12.34
C ARG A 276 24.55 12.70 13.16
N LYS A 277 24.58 12.22 14.41
CA LYS A 277 23.42 12.27 15.32
C LYS A 277 23.00 13.71 15.65
N LEU A 278 23.93 14.64 15.81
CA LEU A 278 23.63 16.06 16.01
C LEU A 278 23.02 16.67 14.76
N LYS A 279 23.61 16.46 13.58
CA LYS A 279 23.06 16.92 12.30
C LYS A 279 21.67 16.32 12.02
N GLU A 280 21.44 15.07 12.39
CA GLU A 280 20.13 14.42 12.33
C GLU A 280 19.13 15.08 13.31
N LYS A 281 19.55 15.35 14.56
CA LYS A 281 18.73 16.04 15.56
C LYS A 281 18.41 17.48 15.16
N GLU A 282 19.37 18.19 14.59
CA GLU A 282 19.22 19.56 14.09
C GLU A 282 18.35 19.59 12.83
N ARG A 283 18.50 18.62 11.92
CA ARG A 283 17.61 18.44 10.77
C ARG A 283 16.18 18.13 11.23
N GLN A 284 16.00 17.26 12.23
CA GLN A 284 14.71 16.98 12.83
C GLN A 284 14.12 18.18 13.56
N ARG A 285 14.94 18.98 14.27
CA ARG A 285 14.52 20.19 14.99
C ARG A 285 14.19 21.33 14.03
N SER A 286 14.96 21.48 12.96
CA SER A 286 14.76 22.47 11.89
C SER A 286 13.52 22.12 11.05
N ASN A 287 13.30 20.85 10.71
CA ASN A 287 12.03 20.38 10.15
C ASN A 287 10.86 20.68 11.08
N ARG A 288 11.00 20.37 12.39
CA ARG A 288 9.94 20.64 13.39
C ARG A 288 9.62 22.13 13.53
N TYR A 289 10.63 23.00 13.43
CA TYR A 289 10.45 24.46 13.41
C TYR A 289 9.81 24.94 12.11
N LEU A 290 10.25 24.45 10.94
CA LEU A 290 9.62 24.72 9.63
C LEU A 290 8.13 24.34 9.62
N TYR A 291 7.79 23.17 10.19
CA TYR A 291 6.41 22.70 10.36
C TYR A 291 5.58 23.58 11.30
N ALA A 292 6.20 24.19 12.31
CA ALA A 292 5.54 25.11 13.23
C ALA A 292 5.29 26.49 12.60
N THR A 293 6.20 26.97 11.76
CA THR A 293 6.16 28.34 11.20
C THR A 293 5.35 28.46 9.90
N SER A 294 5.08 27.35 9.18
CA SER A 294 4.42 27.36 7.87
C SER A 294 2.96 26.87 7.88
N ARG A 295 2.18 27.16 8.93
CA ARG A 295 0.75 26.84 8.99
C ARG A 295 -0.07 27.75 8.07
N GLY A 296 -0.41 27.26 6.89
CA GLY A 296 -1.23 27.99 5.91
C GLY A 296 -2.68 28.20 6.37
N ILE A 297 -3.45 29.01 5.63
CA ILE A 297 -4.88 29.29 5.92
C ILE A 297 -5.70 28.00 6.05
N LEU A 298 -5.43 27.00 5.22
CA LEU A 298 -6.11 25.70 5.25
C LEU A 298 -5.79 24.92 6.53
N ASP A 299 -4.54 24.94 7.01
CA ASP A 299 -4.16 24.27 8.26
C ASP A 299 -4.87 24.91 9.46
N LYS A 300 -4.95 26.25 9.49
CA LYS A 300 -5.73 27.00 10.49
C LYS A 300 -7.22 26.64 10.44
N ALA A 301 -7.78 26.44 9.25
CA ALA A 301 -9.17 26.04 9.10
C ALA A 301 -9.43 24.62 9.67
N ILE A 302 -8.53 23.67 9.41
CA ILE A 302 -8.66 22.33 10.01
C ILE A 302 -8.38 22.36 11.52
N GLU A 303 -7.49 23.22 12.01
CA GLU A 303 -7.28 23.40 13.46
C GLU A 303 -8.51 23.99 14.16
N ALA A 304 -9.17 24.97 13.55
CA ALA A 304 -10.44 25.49 14.06
C ALA A 304 -11.53 24.41 14.06
N GLU A 305 -11.61 23.60 13.00
CA GLU A 305 -12.53 22.46 12.94
C GLU A 305 -12.21 21.40 14.00
N HIS A 306 -10.93 21.07 14.17
CA HIS A 306 -10.47 20.12 15.17
C HIS A 306 -10.78 20.59 16.59
N ARG A 307 -10.55 21.88 16.91
CA ARG A 307 -10.92 22.44 18.21
C ARG A 307 -12.43 22.37 18.47
N LYS A 308 -13.25 22.50 17.42
CA LYS A 308 -14.71 22.43 17.53
C LYS A 308 -15.23 21.01 17.72
N HIS A 309 -14.70 20.04 16.96
CA HIS A 309 -15.28 18.70 16.88
C HIS A 309 -14.45 17.61 17.56
N GLY A 310 -13.13 17.77 17.66
CA GLY A 310 -12.23 16.78 18.26
C GLY A 310 -12.22 15.41 17.56
N ASP A 311 -12.61 15.34 16.29
CA ASP A 311 -12.75 14.08 15.52
C ASP A 311 -11.66 13.83 14.48
N PHE A 312 -10.58 14.60 14.48
CA PHE A 312 -9.47 14.35 13.55
C PHE A 312 -8.40 13.45 14.16
N MET A 313 -7.83 12.62 13.29
CA MET A 313 -6.54 12.00 13.44
C MET A 313 -5.57 12.66 12.46
N ARG A 314 -4.61 13.41 13.00
CA ARG A 314 -3.58 14.08 12.21
C ARG A 314 -2.45 13.10 11.93
N LEU A 315 -2.07 12.97 10.66
CA LEU A 315 -0.95 12.14 10.25
C LEU A 315 0.28 12.99 9.94
N ASP A 316 1.47 12.45 10.22
CA ASP A 316 2.74 12.92 9.65
C ASP A 316 2.84 12.41 8.20
N HIS A 317 2.03 13.02 7.34
CA HIS A 317 1.86 12.65 5.95
C HIS A 317 1.59 13.90 5.11
N VAL A 318 2.34 14.08 4.04
CA VAL A 318 2.12 15.16 3.08
C VAL A 318 0.96 14.77 2.14
N GLU A 319 -0.17 15.48 2.24
CA GLU A 319 -1.30 15.29 1.34
C GLU A 319 -0.91 15.56 -0.12
N GLY A 320 -1.25 14.61 -1.00
CA GLY A 320 -0.98 14.68 -2.43
C GLY A 320 -1.82 13.68 -3.22
N TYR A 321 -2.09 13.99 -4.49
CA TYR A 321 -2.98 13.20 -5.35
C TYR A 321 -2.50 11.75 -5.55
N LEU A 322 -1.18 11.52 -5.59
CA LEU A 322 -0.58 10.19 -5.76
C LEU A 322 -0.07 9.57 -4.45
N GLU A 323 -0.42 10.16 -3.30
CA GLU A 323 0.10 9.72 -2.00
C GLU A 323 -0.95 8.97 -1.16
N LEU A 324 -2.09 8.56 -1.75
CA LEU A 324 -3.15 7.84 -1.04
C LEU A 324 -2.65 6.52 -0.42
N ALA A 325 -1.87 5.74 -1.14
CA ALA A 325 -1.26 4.51 -0.60
C ALA A 325 -0.31 4.80 0.58
N ALA A 326 0.44 5.91 0.51
CA ALA A 326 1.27 6.35 1.64
C ALA A 326 0.41 6.79 2.82
N LYS A 327 -0.70 7.50 2.58
CA LYS A 327 -1.63 7.93 3.61
C LYS A 327 -2.25 6.75 4.35
N THR A 328 -2.73 5.74 3.62
CA THR A 328 -3.27 4.50 4.20
C THR A 328 -2.24 3.80 5.05
N LYS A 329 -1.01 3.67 4.55
CA LYS A 329 0.11 3.08 5.31
C LYS A 329 0.38 3.84 6.61
N THR A 330 0.50 5.16 6.54
CA THR A 330 0.71 6.02 7.71
C THR A 330 -0.48 5.97 8.67
N TYR A 331 -1.70 5.88 8.15
CA TYR A 331 -2.92 5.73 8.95
C TYR A 331 -2.86 4.47 9.81
N PHE A 332 -2.65 3.29 9.22
CA PHE A 332 -2.61 2.04 9.98
C PHE A 332 -1.47 2.03 11.00
N ALA A 333 -0.27 2.50 10.60
CA ALA A 333 0.87 2.61 11.52
C ALA A 333 0.55 3.52 12.72
N THR A 334 -0.04 4.69 12.47
CA THR A 334 -0.38 5.64 13.53
C THR A 334 -1.54 5.13 14.39
N ALA A 335 -2.52 4.43 13.79
CA ALA A 335 -3.69 3.93 14.50
C ALA A 335 -3.30 2.82 15.49
N VAL A 336 -2.46 1.87 15.05
CA VAL A 336 -1.89 0.82 15.91
C VAL A 336 -1.01 1.40 17.02
N ALA A 337 -0.25 2.45 16.70
CA ALA A 337 0.56 3.15 17.70
C ALA A 337 -0.28 3.94 18.72
N THR A 338 -1.54 4.25 18.41
CA THR A 338 -2.40 5.08 19.28
C THR A 338 -3.39 4.24 20.08
N TRP A 339 -4.02 3.25 19.44
CA TRP A 339 -5.08 2.44 20.03
C TRP A 339 -4.77 0.96 19.86
N ASP A 340 -5.03 0.18 20.92
CA ASP A 340 -5.04 -1.28 20.85
C ASP A 340 -6.45 -1.73 20.48
N ALA A 341 -6.70 -2.13 19.24
CA ALA A 341 -8.02 -2.54 18.76
C ALA A 341 -8.00 -3.91 18.09
N ASP A 342 -9.13 -4.65 18.16
CA ASP A 342 -9.27 -5.93 17.45
C ASP A 342 -9.25 -5.73 15.92
N PHE A 343 -9.88 -4.64 15.43
CA PHE A 343 -9.92 -4.30 14.00
C PHE A 343 -9.57 -2.84 13.70
N TYR A 344 -8.97 -2.61 12.53
CA TYR A 344 -8.71 -1.29 11.97
C TYR A 344 -9.39 -1.18 10.62
N VAL A 345 -10.20 -0.13 10.43
CA VAL A 345 -11.11 0.05 9.30
C VAL A 345 -10.77 1.33 8.56
N LYS A 346 -10.63 1.26 7.24
CA LYS A 346 -10.55 2.45 6.38
C LYS A 346 -11.87 2.67 5.67
N VAL A 347 -12.31 3.92 5.61
CA VAL A 347 -13.54 4.35 4.90
C VAL A 347 -13.26 5.65 4.15
N ASP A 348 -13.84 5.85 2.97
CA ASP A 348 -13.81 7.15 2.27
C ASP A 348 -14.90 8.11 2.75
N ASP A 349 -14.62 9.43 2.70
CA ASP A 349 -15.55 10.48 3.17
C ASP A 349 -16.82 10.69 2.32
N ASP A 350 -16.97 9.94 1.23
CA ASP A 350 -18.13 9.91 0.35
C ASP A 350 -18.87 8.56 0.38
N VAL A 351 -18.74 7.79 1.46
CA VAL A 351 -19.43 6.51 1.68
C VAL A 351 -20.44 6.63 2.83
N HIS A 352 -21.63 6.04 2.67
CA HIS A 352 -22.57 5.83 3.79
C HIS A 352 -22.26 4.50 4.48
N VAL A 353 -22.22 4.50 5.81
CA VAL A 353 -21.90 3.32 6.62
C VAL A 353 -22.96 3.11 7.69
N ASN A 354 -23.37 1.86 7.88
CA ASN A 354 -24.19 1.40 9.00
C ASN A 354 -23.26 0.82 10.07
N ILE A 355 -22.98 1.59 11.13
CA ILE A 355 -21.92 1.28 12.12
C ILE A 355 -22.26 0.02 12.94
N ALA A 356 -23.52 -0.18 13.32
CA ALA A 356 -23.94 -1.38 14.04
C ALA A 356 -23.78 -2.61 13.15
N THR A 357 -24.22 -2.51 11.90
CA THR A 357 -24.09 -3.58 10.90
C THR A 357 -22.62 -3.91 10.61
N LEU A 358 -21.75 -2.90 10.52
CA LEU A 358 -20.29 -3.06 10.44
C LEU A 358 -19.76 -3.80 11.68
N GLY A 359 -20.12 -3.33 12.87
CA GLY A 359 -19.66 -3.90 14.13
C GLY A 359 -20.09 -5.36 14.30
N THR A 360 -21.35 -5.69 14.01
CA THR A 360 -21.83 -7.08 14.05
C THR A 360 -21.15 -7.96 13.01
N THR A 361 -20.80 -7.40 11.85
CA THR A 361 -20.06 -8.14 10.82
C THR A 361 -18.65 -8.47 11.27
N LEU A 362 -17.91 -7.51 11.82
CA LEU A 362 -16.57 -7.74 12.34
C LEU A 362 -16.56 -8.60 13.62
N GLY A 363 -17.58 -8.46 14.47
CA GLY A 363 -17.72 -9.24 15.71
C GLY A 363 -17.79 -10.74 15.46
N ARG A 364 -18.41 -11.17 14.35
CA ARG A 364 -18.43 -12.59 13.92
C ARG A 364 -17.04 -13.16 13.61
N HIS A 365 -16.06 -12.31 13.40
CA HIS A 365 -14.70 -12.68 13.03
C HIS A 365 -13.67 -12.34 14.11
N ARG A 366 -14.12 -11.94 15.31
CA ARG A 366 -13.24 -11.46 16.38
C ARG A 366 -12.19 -12.50 16.84
N SER A 367 -12.50 -13.78 16.70
CA SER A 367 -11.58 -14.88 17.03
C SER A 367 -10.58 -15.22 15.92
N LYS A 368 -10.70 -14.59 14.75
CA LYS A 368 -9.84 -14.85 13.60
C LYS A 368 -8.61 -13.94 13.65
N HIS A 369 -7.47 -14.54 13.35
CA HIS A 369 -6.20 -13.84 13.13
C HIS A 369 -5.96 -13.68 11.63
N HIS A 370 -5.11 -12.72 11.24
CA HIS A 370 -4.73 -12.43 9.86
C HIS A 370 -5.91 -12.25 8.90
N LEU A 371 -6.87 -11.42 9.28
CA LEU A 371 -8.11 -11.21 8.54
C LEU A 371 -8.07 -9.93 7.72
N TYR A 372 -8.41 -10.05 6.44
CA TYR A 372 -8.66 -8.94 5.53
C TYR A 372 -10.06 -9.07 4.93
N ILE A 373 -10.96 -8.20 5.35
CA ILE A 373 -12.38 -8.21 4.93
C ILE A 373 -12.72 -6.96 4.15
N GLY A 374 -13.49 -7.16 3.08
CA GLY A 374 -13.96 -6.10 2.21
C GLY A 374 -14.88 -6.65 1.14
N CYS A 375 -15.34 -5.78 0.25
CA CYS A 375 -15.92 -6.25 -1.00
C CYS A 375 -14.78 -6.57 -1.96
N MET A 376 -14.46 -7.85 -2.10
CA MET A 376 -13.31 -8.27 -2.88
C MET A 376 -13.61 -8.09 -4.37
N LYS A 377 -12.63 -7.63 -5.13
CA LYS A 377 -12.68 -7.44 -6.59
C LYS A 377 -11.37 -7.85 -7.25
N SER A 378 -11.43 -8.03 -8.56
CA SER A 378 -10.28 -8.10 -9.46
C SER A 378 -10.70 -7.45 -10.77
N GLY A 379 -9.78 -6.74 -11.42
CA GLY A 379 -10.06 -5.95 -12.61
C GLY A 379 -8.80 -5.76 -13.45
N PRO A 380 -8.94 -5.26 -14.69
CA PRO A 380 -7.82 -5.08 -15.60
C PRO A 380 -6.76 -4.15 -14.98
N VAL A 381 -5.49 -4.48 -15.21
CA VAL A 381 -4.38 -3.59 -14.82
C VAL A 381 -4.43 -2.33 -15.67
N LEU A 382 -4.37 -1.16 -15.03
CA LEU A 382 -4.51 0.14 -15.68
C LEU A 382 -3.18 0.58 -16.32
N ALA A 383 -2.77 -0.10 -17.39
CA ALA A 383 -1.49 0.13 -18.08
C ALA A 383 -1.49 1.34 -19.05
N GLN A 384 -2.66 1.87 -19.41
CA GLN A 384 -2.77 2.95 -20.41
C GLN A 384 -2.49 4.32 -19.78
N LYS A 385 -1.54 5.08 -20.34
CA LYS A 385 -1.29 6.46 -19.91
C LYS A 385 -2.53 7.33 -20.11
N GLY A 386 -2.76 8.26 -19.18
CA GLY A 386 -3.87 9.22 -19.23
C GLY A 386 -5.17 8.74 -18.59
N VAL A 387 -5.30 7.45 -18.25
CA VAL A 387 -6.42 6.99 -17.43
C VAL A 387 -6.19 7.33 -15.96
N ARG A 388 -7.28 7.54 -15.22
CA ARG A 388 -7.23 7.72 -13.76
C ARG A 388 -6.57 6.47 -13.15
N TYR A 389 -5.60 6.69 -12.27
CA TYR A 389 -4.82 5.61 -11.63
C TYR A 389 -4.00 4.74 -12.57
N HIS A 390 -3.53 5.29 -13.70
CA HIS A 390 -2.51 4.64 -14.52
C HIS A 390 -1.35 4.15 -13.65
N GLU A 391 -1.05 2.86 -13.74
CA GLU A 391 -0.02 2.18 -12.98
C GLU A 391 1.29 2.18 -13.79
N PRO A 392 2.29 3.03 -13.49
CA PRO A 392 3.54 3.08 -14.24
C PRO A 392 4.32 1.76 -14.19
N GLU A 393 4.15 0.97 -13.14
CA GLU A 393 4.80 -0.33 -12.95
C GLU A 393 3.87 -1.50 -13.30
N TYR A 394 2.95 -1.29 -14.25
CA TYR A 394 1.94 -2.28 -14.66
C TYR A 394 2.53 -3.63 -15.08
N TRP A 395 3.76 -3.62 -15.61
CA TRP A 395 4.49 -4.82 -16.05
C TRP A 395 4.78 -5.80 -14.90
N LYS A 396 4.76 -5.36 -13.63
CA LYS A 396 4.91 -6.24 -12.45
C LYS A 396 3.72 -7.16 -12.24
N PHE A 397 2.57 -6.87 -12.86
CA PHE A 397 1.37 -7.69 -12.77
C PHE A 397 1.32 -8.77 -13.86
N GLY A 398 2.42 -8.95 -14.60
CA GLY A 398 2.59 -9.93 -15.66
C GLY A 398 2.29 -9.35 -17.03
N GLU A 399 1.65 -10.14 -17.89
CA GLU A 399 1.49 -9.83 -19.31
C GLU A 399 0.31 -8.89 -19.59
N ALA A 400 0.28 -8.36 -20.82
CA ALA A 400 -0.82 -7.53 -21.29
C ALA A 400 -2.15 -8.30 -21.23
N GLY A 401 -3.17 -7.69 -20.61
CA GLY A 401 -4.46 -8.32 -20.39
C GLY A 401 -4.62 -8.95 -18.99
N ASN A 402 -3.54 -9.04 -18.20
CA ASN A 402 -3.63 -9.49 -16.83
C ASN A 402 -4.51 -8.56 -15.98
N LYS A 403 -5.07 -9.17 -14.93
CA LYS A 403 -5.87 -8.49 -13.92
C LYS A 403 -5.05 -8.32 -12.66
N TYR A 404 -5.37 -7.29 -11.88
CA TYR A 404 -4.91 -7.20 -10.51
C TYR A 404 -5.30 -8.48 -9.73
N PHE A 405 -4.45 -8.90 -8.79
CA PHE A 405 -4.82 -9.93 -7.81
C PHE A 405 -6.10 -9.52 -7.06
N ARG A 406 -6.74 -10.49 -6.40
CA ARG A 406 -7.97 -10.22 -5.65
C ARG A 406 -7.65 -9.30 -4.46
N HIS A 407 -8.37 -8.18 -4.35
CA HIS A 407 -8.22 -7.20 -3.25
C HIS A 407 -9.57 -6.54 -2.95
N ALA A 408 -9.75 -5.98 -1.75
CA ALA A 408 -10.95 -5.24 -1.40
C ALA A 408 -11.08 -3.93 -2.19
N THR A 409 -12.31 -3.47 -2.39
CA THR A 409 -12.59 -2.12 -2.90
C THR A 409 -12.09 -1.04 -1.94
N GLY A 410 -11.51 0.05 -2.48
CA GLY A 410 -11.01 1.16 -1.68
C GLY A 410 -12.04 1.86 -0.79
N GLN A 411 -13.34 1.83 -1.10
CA GLN A 411 -14.36 2.61 -0.38
C GLN A 411 -14.47 2.24 1.11
N LEU A 412 -14.42 0.94 1.43
CA LEU A 412 -14.43 0.43 2.79
C LEU A 412 -13.77 -0.96 2.84
N TYR A 413 -12.86 -1.14 3.79
CA TYR A 413 -12.30 -2.44 4.15
C TYR A 413 -11.81 -2.42 5.61
N ALA A 414 -11.67 -3.59 6.20
CA ALA A 414 -11.12 -3.76 7.55
C ALA A 414 -10.04 -4.83 7.57
N ILE A 415 -9.08 -4.65 8.47
CA ILE A 415 -8.01 -5.61 8.75
C ILE A 415 -7.91 -5.86 10.26
N SER A 416 -7.50 -7.06 10.63
CA SER A 416 -7.21 -7.41 12.03
C SER A 416 -5.96 -6.71 12.57
N LYS A 417 -5.83 -6.69 13.89
CA LYS A 417 -4.71 -6.07 14.63
C LYS A 417 -3.32 -6.49 14.14
N ASP A 418 -3.13 -7.78 13.91
CA ASP A 418 -1.87 -8.36 13.46
C ASP A 418 -1.45 -7.85 12.08
N LEU A 419 -2.38 -7.75 11.12
CA LEU A 419 -2.11 -7.18 9.79
C LEU A 419 -1.83 -5.68 9.85
N ALA A 420 -2.57 -4.94 10.69
CA ALA A 420 -2.28 -3.52 10.90
C ALA A 420 -0.89 -3.32 11.55
N THR A 421 -0.51 -4.22 12.47
CA THR A 421 0.81 -4.23 13.10
C THR A 421 1.90 -4.61 12.10
N TYR A 422 1.65 -5.59 11.22
CA TYR A 422 2.53 -5.93 10.11
C TYR A 422 2.80 -4.71 9.22
N ILE A 423 1.77 -3.94 8.87
CA ILE A 423 1.92 -2.70 8.12
C ILE A 423 2.81 -1.71 8.89
N SER A 424 2.53 -1.52 10.18
CA SER A 424 3.28 -0.58 11.04
C SER A 424 4.78 -0.91 11.08
N ILE A 425 5.12 -2.19 11.26
CA ILE A 425 6.51 -2.67 11.36
C ILE A 425 7.22 -2.55 10.01
N ASN A 426 6.57 -2.99 8.93
CA ASN A 426 7.20 -3.14 7.61
C ASN A 426 7.02 -1.91 6.70
N GLN A 427 6.45 -0.81 7.21
CA GLN A 427 6.04 0.33 6.41
C GLN A 427 7.11 0.89 5.46
N HIS A 428 8.40 0.76 5.78
CA HIS A 428 9.51 1.28 4.98
C HIS A 428 9.80 0.44 3.72
N VAL A 429 9.42 -0.83 3.70
CA VAL A 429 9.57 -1.73 2.52
C VAL A 429 8.27 -1.98 1.77
N LEU A 430 7.12 -1.66 2.37
CA LEU A 430 5.82 -1.82 1.71
C LEU A 430 5.69 -0.91 0.49
N HIS A 431 5.63 -1.56 -0.67
CA HIS A 431 5.53 -0.92 -1.98
C HIS A 431 4.19 -0.21 -2.17
N LYS A 432 4.19 0.90 -2.90
CA LYS A 432 3.00 1.73 -3.13
C LYS A 432 2.71 1.75 -4.62
N TYR A 433 1.61 1.12 -5.02
CA TYR A 433 1.06 1.22 -6.37
C TYR A 433 0.20 2.49 -6.49
N ALA A 434 -0.13 2.88 -7.72
CA ALA A 434 -0.94 4.06 -8.00
C ALA A 434 -2.36 3.96 -7.40
N ASN A 435 -2.91 2.74 -7.38
CA ASN A 435 -4.15 2.43 -6.66
C ASN A 435 -3.84 2.06 -5.21
N GLU A 436 -4.50 2.74 -4.29
CA GLU A 436 -4.35 2.54 -2.85
C GLU A 436 -4.86 1.17 -2.38
N ASP A 437 -6.00 0.74 -2.92
CA ASP A 437 -6.60 -0.55 -2.60
C ASP A 437 -5.83 -1.73 -3.19
N VAL A 438 -5.27 -1.56 -4.39
CA VAL A 438 -4.27 -2.49 -4.95
C VAL A 438 -3.04 -2.56 -4.06
N SER A 439 -2.52 -1.41 -3.58
CA SER A 439 -1.36 -1.40 -2.68
C SER A 439 -1.59 -2.23 -1.43
N LEU A 440 -2.74 -2.05 -0.77
CA LEU A 440 -3.09 -2.82 0.42
C LEU A 440 -3.14 -4.32 0.14
N GLY A 441 -3.82 -4.75 -0.93
CA GLY A 441 -3.89 -6.18 -1.26
C GLY A 441 -2.53 -6.79 -1.60
N ALA A 442 -1.62 -6.02 -2.22
CA ALA A 442 -0.26 -6.48 -2.51
C ALA A 442 0.56 -6.75 -1.24
N TRP A 443 0.28 -6.04 -0.14
CA TRP A 443 0.96 -6.26 1.13
C TRP A 443 0.57 -7.59 1.78
N PHE A 444 -0.55 -8.17 1.37
CA PHE A 444 -1.11 -9.39 1.98
C PHE A 444 -1.07 -10.61 1.06
N ILE A 445 -0.90 -10.46 -0.25
CA ILE A 445 -0.93 -11.55 -1.23
C ILE A 445 0.12 -12.65 -0.96
N GLY A 446 1.25 -12.30 -0.36
CA GLY A 446 2.32 -13.23 0.00
C GLY A 446 2.29 -13.71 1.46
N LEU A 447 1.24 -13.36 2.20
CA LEU A 447 1.04 -13.73 3.60
C LEU A 447 -0.11 -14.75 3.72
N ASP A 448 -0.12 -15.51 4.81
CA ASP A 448 -1.23 -16.42 5.14
C ASP A 448 -2.42 -15.62 5.73
N VAL A 449 -3.11 -14.88 4.87
CA VAL A 449 -4.20 -13.96 5.19
C VAL A 449 -5.54 -14.50 4.72
N GLU A 450 -6.51 -14.57 5.63
CA GLU A 450 -7.88 -14.90 5.29
C GLU A 450 -8.57 -13.70 4.63
N HIS A 451 -8.86 -13.84 3.34
CA HIS A 451 -9.61 -12.85 2.56
C HIS A 451 -11.11 -13.14 2.63
N ILE A 452 -11.88 -12.23 3.22
CA ILE A 452 -13.34 -12.35 3.29
C ILE A 452 -13.99 -11.40 2.27
N ASP A 453 -14.68 -11.98 1.29
CA ASP A 453 -15.51 -11.24 0.32
C ASP A 453 -16.93 -11.06 0.87
N ASP A 454 -17.21 -9.90 1.46
CA ASP A 454 -18.55 -9.54 1.93
C ASP A 454 -19.14 -8.43 1.05
N ARG A 455 -20.11 -8.82 0.22
CA ARG A 455 -20.82 -7.94 -0.72
C ARG A 455 -21.67 -6.87 -0.05
N ARG A 456 -21.93 -6.97 1.25
CA ARG A 456 -22.65 -5.94 2.02
C ARG A 456 -21.79 -4.70 2.25
N LEU A 457 -20.47 -4.77 2.02
CA LEU A 457 -19.54 -3.64 2.12
C LEU A 457 -19.49 -2.79 0.82
N CYS A 458 -20.26 -3.12 -0.20
CA CYS A 458 -20.26 -2.42 -1.50
C CYS A 458 -21.63 -2.37 -2.18
N CYS A 459 -22.69 -2.17 -1.41
CA CYS A 459 -24.03 -1.99 -1.99
C CYS A 459 -24.11 -0.70 -2.80
N GLY A 460 -24.97 -0.70 -3.81
CA GLY A 460 -25.40 0.51 -4.48
C GLY A 460 -26.22 1.40 -3.53
N THR A 461 -26.23 2.71 -3.78
CA THR A 461 -27.20 3.61 -3.14
C THR A 461 -28.64 3.28 -3.60
N PRO A 462 -29.69 3.93 -3.06
CA PRO A 462 -31.07 3.68 -3.47
C PRO A 462 -31.28 3.53 -4.99
N PRO A 463 -32.02 2.50 -5.43
CA PRO A 463 -32.86 1.61 -4.62
C PRO A 463 -32.19 0.34 -4.07
N ASP A 464 -30.92 0.06 -4.41
CA ASP A 464 -30.28 -1.25 -4.11
C ASP A 464 -30.19 -1.54 -2.61
N CYS A 465 -29.61 -0.61 -1.83
CA CYS A 465 -29.49 -0.79 -0.39
C CYS A 465 -30.83 -0.87 0.36
N GLU A 466 -31.90 -0.24 -0.16
CA GLU A 466 -33.25 -0.34 0.41
C GLU A 466 -33.83 -1.73 0.20
N TRP A 467 -33.78 -2.25 -1.02
CA TRP A 467 -34.31 -3.58 -1.32
C TRP A 467 -33.56 -4.67 -0.56
N LYS A 468 -32.23 -4.53 -0.43
CA LYS A 468 -31.42 -5.44 0.38
C LYS A 468 -31.80 -5.38 1.86
N ALA A 469 -32.02 -4.19 2.41
CA ALA A 469 -32.47 -4.04 3.79
C ALA A 469 -33.86 -4.67 4.01
N GLN A 470 -34.81 -4.47 3.09
CA GLN A 470 -36.14 -5.09 3.13
C GLN A 470 -36.09 -6.63 3.08
N ALA A 471 -35.10 -7.18 2.36
CA ALA A 471 -34.84 -8.62 2.31
C ALA A 471 -34.07 -9.15 3.54
N GLY A 472 -33.84 -8.34 4.58
CA GLY A 472 -33.07 -8.73 5.78
C GLY A 472 -31.54 -8.72 5.59
N ASN A 473 -31.06 -8.28 4.43
CA ASN A 473 -29.64 -8.20 4.08
C ASN A 473 -29.14 -6.75 4.16
N THR A 474 -29.29 -6.12 5.32
CA THR A 474 -28.84 -4.74 5.54
C THR A 474 -27.37 -4.56 5.14
N CYS A 475 -27.14 -3.55 4.30
CA CYS A 475 -25.81 -3.22 3.82
C CYS A 475 -24.96 -2.60 4.93
N VAL A 476 -23.68 -2.99 4.97
CA VAL A 476 -22.67 -2.36 5.83
C VAL A 476 -22.30 -0.99 5.26
N ALA A 477 -22.12 -0.90 3.95
CA ALA A 477 -21.81 0.34 3.26
C ALA A 477 -22.54 0.46 1.92
N SER A 478 -22.86 1.70 1.57
CA SER A 478 -23.57 2.05 0.33
C SER A 478 -22.88 3.19 -0.40
N PHE A 479 -22.62 3.02 -1.70
CA PHE A 479 -22.00 4.03 -2.57
C PHE A 479 -22.31 3.82 -4.06
N ASP A 480 -22.00 4.81 -4.90
CA ASP A 480 -22.21 4.71 -6.35
C ASP A 480 -20.91 4.28 -7.05
N TRP A 481 -20.95 3.15 -7.76
CA TRP A 481 -19.79 2.66 -8.52
C TRP A 481 -19.29 3.66 -9.57
N SER A 482 -20.22 4.39 -10.21
CA SER A 482 -19.92 5.39 -11.24
C SER A 482 -19.05 6.55 -10.74
N CYS A 483 -19.12 6.88 -9.46
CA CYS A 483 -18.33 7.95 -8.85
C CYS A 483 -17.21 7.43 -7.95
N SER A 484 -17.10 6.10 -7.77
CA SER A 484 -16.20 5.46 -6.81
C SER A 484 -16.43 5.99 -5.37
N GLY A 485 -17.70 6.17 -5.02
CA GLY A 485 -18.20 6.90 -3.86
C GLY A 485 -19.61 7.41 -4.15
N ILE A 486 -20.34 7.96 -3.19
CA ILE A 486 -21.66 8.57 -3.45
C ILE A 486 -21.47 9.79 -4.34
N CYS A 487 -22.11 9.82 -5.52
CA CYS A 487 -22.06 10.98 -6.40
C CYS A 487 -22.67 12.19 -5.68
N LYS A 488 -22.01 13.35 -5.69
CA LYS A 488 -22.45 14.55 -4.96
C LYS A 488 -22.73 14.25 -3.47
N SER A 489 -21.79 13.55 -2.83
CA SER A 489 -21.94 13.02 -1.48
C SER A 489 -22.30 14.06 -0.42
N ALA A 490 -21.75 15.27 -0.52
CA ALA A 490 -22.03 16.35 0.42
C ALA A 490 -23.54 16.66 0.53
N GLU A 491 -24.28 16.52 -0.57
CA GLU A 491 -25.73 16.70 -0.62
C GLU A 491 -26.49 15.38 -0.47
N ARG A 492 -26.06 14.33 -1.18
CA ARG A 492 -26.83 13.07 -1.34
C ARG A 492 -26.71 12.11 -0.17
N ILE A 493 -25.65 12.15 0.63
CA ILE A 493 -25.47 11.17 1.72
C ILE A 493 -26.60 11.20 2.74
N ARG A 494 -27.26 12.36 2.93
CA ARG A 494 -28.42 12.50 3.81
C ARG A 494 -29.62 11.70 3.32
N ASP A 495 -29.89 11.72 2.02
CA ASP A 495 -30.97 10.94 1.42
C ASP A 495 -30.67 9.44 1.50
N VAL A 496 -29.43 9.06 1.18
CA VAL A 496 -28.96 7.67 1.31
C VAL A 496 -29.08 7.18 2.74
N HIS A 497 -28.64 7.98 3.72
CA HIS A 497 -28.74 7.62 5.14
C HIS A 497 -30.19 7.49 5.61
N ARG A 498 -31.09 8.36 5.16
CA ARG A 498 -32.52 8.26 5.51
C ARG A 498 -33.16 6.98 4.99
N ARG A 499 -32.74 6.50 3.81
CA ARG A 499 -33.36 5.37 3.10
C ARG A 499 -32.70 4.03 3.41
N CYS A 500 -31.38 4.04 3.59
CA CYS A 500 -30.56 2.84 3.78
C CYS A 500 -29.88 2.76 5.15
N GLY A 501 -30.10 3.76 6.00
CA GLY A 501 -29.61 3.77 7.38
C GLY A 501 -30.26 2.68 8.21
N GLU A 502 -29.46 2.06 9.08
CA GLU A 502 -29.97 1.26 10.18
C GLU A 502 -30.78 2.13 11.18
N GLY A 503 -31.68 1.51 11.93
CA GLY A 503 -32.48 2.23 12.93
C GLY A 503 -31.61 2.91 13.99
N GLU A 504 -32.04 4.06 14.53
CA GLU A 504 -31.24 4.89 15.45
C GLU A 504 -30.73 4.13 16.69
N ASN A 505 -31.47 3.10 17.12
CA ASN A 505 -31.13 2.28 18.29
C ASN A 505 -30.28 1.05 17.95
N ALA A 506 -30.08 0.73 16.67
CA ALA A 506 -29.34 -0.47 16.25
C ALA A 506 -27.92 -0.48 16.82
N LEU A 507 -27.23 0.67 16.79
CA LEU A 507 -25.86 0.80 17.31
C LEU A 507 -25.78 0.59 18.83
N TRP A 508 -26.77 1.07 19.57
CA TRP A 508 -26.77 1.00 21.03
C TRP A 508 -27.24 -0.35 21.54
N GLY A 509 -28.17 -1.00 20.83
CA GLY A 509 -28.65 -2.35 21.15
C GLY A 509 -27.72 -3.48 20.70
N ALA A 510 -26.79 -3.23 19.78
CA ALA A 510 -25.85 -4.25 19.32
C ALA A 510 -24.78 -4.59 20.37
N ASN A 511 -24.50 -5.88 20.51
CA ASN A 511 -23.37 -6.41 21.28
C ASN A 511 -22.35 -7.02 20.31
N PHE A 512 -21.06 -6.74 20.55
CA PHE A 512 -19.95 -7.04 19.64
C PHE A 512 -18.88 -7.93 20.28
#